data_AF-A0A9W4WZ27-F1
#
_entry.id   AF-A0A9W4WZ27-F1
#
_cell.length_a   1.000
_cell.length_b   1.000
_cell.length_c   1.000
_cell.angle_alpha   90.00
_cell.angle_beta   90.00
_cell.angle_gamma   90.00
#
_symmetry.space_group_name_H-M   'P 1'
#
loop_
_entity.id
_entity.type
_entity.pdbx_description
1 polymer ?
#
loop_
_entity_poly.entity_id
_entity_poly.type
_entity_poly.pdbx_seq_one_letter_code
_entity_poly.pdbx_strand_id
1 'polypeptide(L)' 'LAAPAVAPFEWTVNTARELIQLQRDNHDDFEFVPNNHHERIWRTISNQLFLNRGFTASPSQYRRK' A
#
# COMPACT_ATOMS: atom_id res chain seq x y z
N LEU A 1 35.43 -4.92 1.12
CA LEU A 1 34.28 -4.10 1.57
C LEU A 1 33.03 -4.94 1.38
N ALA A 2 32.42 -5.42 2.46
CA ALA A 2 31.14 -6.12 2.38
C ALA A 2 30.03 -5.08 2.13
N ALA A 3 29.14 -5.34 1.19
CA ALA A 3 27.99 -4.47 0.93
C ALA A 3 27.11 -4.38 2.19
N PRO A 4 26.54 -3.20 2.52
CA PRO A 4 25.62 -3.09 3.64
C PRO A 4 24.43 -4.01 3.41
N ALA A 5 24.11 -4.85 4.40
CA ALA A 5 22.93 -5.70 4.37
C ALA A 5 21.70 -4.81 4.30
N VAL A 6 21.02 -4.79 3.14
CA VAL A 6 19.74 -4.08 2.98
C VAL A 6 18.74 -4.79 3.88
N ALA A 7 18.21 -4.07 4.87
CA ALA A 7 17.15 -4.61 5.71
C ALA A 7 15.95 -5.02 4.84
N PRO A 8 15.36 -6.21 5.07
CA PRO A 8 14.18 -6.63 4.34
C PRO A 8 13.06 -5.60 4.56
N PHE A 9 12.31 -5.33 3.50
CA PHE A 9 11.14 -4.46 3.60
C PHE A 9 10.10 -5.10 4.53
N GLU A 10 9.68 -4.37 5.55
CA GLU A 10 8.69 -4.83 6.52
C GLU A 10 7.57 -3.81 6.71
N TRP A 11 6.35 -4.34 6.85
CA TRP A 11 5.19 -3.55 7.22
C TRP A 11 5.20 -3.28 8.70
N THR A 12 5.23 -2.01 9.11
CA THR A 12 4.96 -1.68 10.51
C THR A 12 3.49 -1.95 10.84
N VAL A 13 3.20 -2.27 12.10
CA VAL A 13 1.81 -2.52 12.57
C VAL A 13 0.90 -1.32 12.28
N ASN A 14 1.40 -0.11 12.51
CA ASN A 14 0.63 1.12 12.27
C ASN A 14 0.33 1.29 10.77
N THR A 15 1.32 1.06 9.92
CA THR A 15 1.15 1.18 8.47
C THR A 15 0.21 0.11 7.91
N ALA A 16 0.29 -1.13 8.40
CA ALA A 16 -0.62 -2.19 8.01
C ALA A 16 -2.06 -1.91 8.46
N ARG A 17 -2.26 -1.40 9.68
CA ARG A 17 -3.60 -1.00 10.18
C ARG A 17 -4.21 0.09 9.30
N GLU A 18 -3.40 1.07 8.91
CA GLU A 18 -3.86 2.16 8.07
C GLU A 18 -4.15 1.72 6.63
N LEU A 19 -3.36 0.80 6.08
CA LEU A 19 -3.68 0.17 4.80
C LEU A 19 -5.06 -0.50 4.82
N ILE A 20 -5.35 -1.28 5.87
CA ILE A 20 -6.65 -1.95 6.03
C ILE A 20 -7.79 -0.93 6.14
N GLN A 21 -7.58 0.18 6.85
CA GLN A 21 -8.59 1.24 6.96
C GLN A 21 -8.84 1.88 5.59
N LEU A 22 -7.80 2.27 4.86
CA LEU A 22 -7.93 2.87 3.54
C LEU A 22 -8.57 1.92 2.53
N GLN A 23 -8.28 0.61 2.59
CA GLN A 23 -8.95 -0.38 1.77
C GLN A 23 -10.46 -0.47 2.07
N ARG A 24 -10.85 -0.39 3.35
CA ARG A 24 -12.27 -0.37 3.75
C ARG A 24 -12.96 0.90 3.31
N ASP A 25 -12.30 2.04 3.44
CA ASP A 25 -12.85 3.33 3.05
C ASP A 25 -13.05 3.45 1.53
N ASN A 26 -12.28 2.69 0.73
CA ASN A 26 -12.38 2.62 -0.73
C ASN A 26 -13.04 1.31 -1.21
N HIS A 27 -13.73 0.57 -0.32
CA HIS A 27 -14.30 -0.74 -0.67
C HIS A 27 -15.32 -0.64 -1.82
N ASP A 28 -16.23 0.34 -1.73
CA ASP A 28 -17.25 0.59 -2.73
C ASP A 28 -16.63 0.92 -4.10
N ASP A 29 -15.51 1.63 -4.13
CA ASP A 29 -14.79 1.93 -5.37
C ASP A 29 -14.23 0.65 -6.01
N PHE A 30 -13.73 -0.30 -5.21
CA PHE A 30 -13.27 -1.59 -5.71
C PHE A 30 -14.40 -2.44 -6.29
N GLU A 31 -15.61 -2.38 -5.71
CA GLU A 31 -16.77 -3.09 -6.21
C GLU A 31 -17.36 -2.43 -7.47
N PHE A 32 -17.32 -1.10 -7.54
CA PHE A 32 -17.94 -0.34 -8.62
C PHE A 32 -17.10 -0.30 -9.90
N VAL A 33 -15.76 -0.26 -9.79
CA VAL A 33 -14.92 -0.17 -10.98
C VAL A 33 -14.48 -1.56 -11.47
N PRO A 34 -14.44 -1.79 -12.80
CA PRO A 34 -13.89 -3.03 -13.34
C PRO A 34 -12.43 -3.23 -12.91
N ASN A 35 -11.99 -4.49 -12.78
CA ASN A 35 -10.66 -4.83 -12.24
C ASN A 35 -9.48 -4.12 -12.92
N ASN A 36 -9.60 -3.73 -14.19
CA ASN A 36 -8.57 -2.96 -14.91
C ASN A 36 -8.37 -1.53 -14.37
N HIS A 37 -9.30 -1.02 -13.56
CA HIS A 37 -9.23 0.28 -12.91
C HIS A 37 -8.80 0.21 -11.43
N HIS A 38 -8.67 -0.98 -10.86
CA HIS A 38 -8.19 -1.17 -9.48
C HIS A 38 -6.79 -0.59 -9.27
N GLU A 39 -5.95 -0.56 -10.31
CA GLU A 39 -4.63 0.08 -10.24
C GLU A 39 -4.72 1.56 -9.81
N ARG A 40 -5.74 2.28 -10.30
CA ARG A 40 -5.96 3.68 -9.93
C ARG A 40 -6.31 3.81 -8.45
N ILE A 41 -7.14 2.92 -7.93
CA ILE A 41 -7.53 2.89 -6.51
C ILE A 41 -6.30 2.58 -5.65
N TRP A 42 -5.52 1.56 -6.01
CA TRP A 42 -4.27 1.22 -5.32
C TRP A 42 -3.26 2.37 -5.31
N ARG A 43 -3.16 3.14 -6.41
CA ARG A 43 -2.32 4.34 -6.48
C ARG A 43 -2.81 5.42 -5.51
N THR A 44 -4.11 5.64 -5.40
CA THR A 44 -4.69 6.58 -4.42
C THR A 44 -4.34 6.16 -2.98
N ILE A 45 -4.56 4.88 -2.65
CA ILE A 45 -4.24 4.32 -1.32
C ILE A 45 -2.74 4.45 -1.02
N SER A 46 -1.86 4.14 -1.98
CA SER A 46 -0.41 4.26 -1.77
C SER A 46 0.02 5.70 -1.52
N ASN A 47 -0.58 6.66 -2.22
CA ASN A 47 -0.29 8.08 -2.04
C ASN A 47 -0.74 8.56 -0.65
N GLN A 48 -1.92 8.16 -0.20
CA GLN A 48 -2.42 8.49 1.14
C GLN A 48 -1.54 7.89 2.24
N LEU A 49 -1.14 6.63 2.10
CA LEU A 49 -0.25 5.97 3.05
C LEU A 49 1.13 6.64 3.11
N PHE A 50 1.65 7.08 1.97
CA PHE A 50 2.88 7.87 1.90
C PHE A 50 2.73 9.23 2.59
N LEU A 51 1.63 9.96 2.35
CA LEU A 51 1.40 11.27 2.98
C LEU A 51 1.25 11.16 4.50
N ASN A 52 0.55 10.13 4.99
CA ASN A 52 0.25 9.98 6.41
C ASN A 52 1.42 9.39 7.21
N ARG A 53 2.24 8.53 6.59
CA ARG A 53 3.28 7.73 7.29
C ARG A 53 4.68 7.86 6.72
N GLY A 54 4.86 8.57 5.61
CA GLY A 54 6.11 8.55 4.84
C GLY A 54 6.44 7.16 4.29
N PHE A 55 5.45 6.25 4.24
CA PHE A 55 5.69 4.86 3.89
C PHE A 55 5.50 4.63 2.40
N THR A 56 6.56 4.12 1.77
CA THR A 56 6.54 3.70 0.37
C THR A 56 6.78 2.21 0.30
N ALA A 57 5.87 1.51 -0.37
CA ALA A 57 6.07 0.12 -0.78
C ALA A 57 5.98 0.06 -2.30
N SER A 58 6.63 -0.94 -2.89
CA SER A 58 6.43 -1.25 -4.30
C SER A 58 5.01 -1.81 -4.53
N PRO A 59 4.45 -1.66 -5.75
CA PRO A 59 3.12 -2.19 -6.06
C PRO A 59 2.94 -3.68 -5.77
N SER A 60 4.01 -4.48 -5.94
CA SER A 60 3.99 -5.91 -5.61
C SER A 60 3.94 -6.19 -4.11
N GLN A 61 4.51 -5.31 -3.28
CA GLN A 61 4.44 -5.40 -1.82
C GLN A 61 3.07 -4.98 -1.29
N TYR A 62 2.42 -3.99 -1.90
CA TYR A 62 1.02 -3.64 -1.59
C TYR A 62 0.07 -4.78 -1.92
N ARG A 63 0.21 -5.40 -3.10
CA ARG A 63 -0.68 -6.51 -3.53
C ARG A 63 -0.50 -7.78 -2.70
N ARG A 64 0.71 -8.06 -2.20
CA ARG A 64 1.00 -9.27 -1.41
C ARG A 64 0.61 -9.16 0.07
N LYS A 65 0.32 -7.94 0.55
CA LYS A 65 -0.01 -7.71 1.95
C LYS A 65 -1.49 -7.95 2.21
#